data_AF-A0A2E8TKV0-F1
#
_entry.id   AF-A0A2E8TKV0-F1
#
_cell.length_a   1.000
_cell.length_b   1.000
_cell.length_c   1.000
_cell.angle_alpha   90.00
_cell.angle_beta   90.00
_cell.angle_gamma   90.00
#
_symmetry.space_group_name_H-M   'P 1'
#
loop_
_entity.id
_entity.type
_entity.pdbx_description
1 polymer ?
#
loop_
_entity_poly.entity_id
_entity_poly.type
_entity_poly.pdbx_seq_one_letter_code
_entity_poly.pdbx_strand_id
1 'polypeptide(L)'
;MLFWRYLKDYFLSYTYKKNQVFLVSFPKTGRTWLSYMLDQIEDKSDKKINYLKTHDFSEIVIESGQKQNPSLIFKYVKRYFYRRSKVIFLVRDPRDVIVSHFHQITKRTKKPMYFSSISEFVRDETLGFNRIIQFYNIWYNQRKISKDFFLVKYEDLKNNGESELKKIFNFLEINIEEKIIREVYNKSSATKMRNKELVNKLSGFNDFGKEINHLKVRKAKVGSYLDELSQSDIEYCNYLLKKLQGFKYYK
;
A
#
# COMPACT_ATOMS: atom_id res chain seq x y z
N MET A 1 -7.42 -21.71 20.75
CA MET A 1 -8.11 -20.90 19.72
C MET A 1 -7.19 -20.46 18.56
N LEU A 2 -5.95 -20.00 18.80
CA LEU A 2 -4.99 -19.60 17.75
C LEU A 2 -4.58 -20.74 16.81
N PHE A 3 -4.37 -21.96 17.33
CA PHE A 3 -4.01 -23.15 16.54
C PHE A 3 -5.01 -23.43 15.41
N TRP A 4 -6.31 -23.51 15.73
CA TRP A 4 -7.38 -23.74 14.74
C TRP A 4 -7.44 -22.64 13.67
N ARG A 5 -7.06 -21.40 14.01
CA ARG A 5 -6.99 -20.30 13.04
C ARG A 5 -5.79 -20.46 12.11
N TYR A 6 -4.62 -20.82 12.63
CA TYR A 6 -3.45 -21.10 11.81
C TYR A 6 -3.67 -22.30 10.89
N LEU A 7 -4.37 -23.32 11.40
CA LEU A 7 -4.81 -24.46 10.62
C LEU A 7 -5.83 -24.03 9.55
N LYS A 8 -6.79 -23.18 9.88
CA LYS A 8 -7.72 -22.59 8.92
C LYS A 8 -6.97 -21.81 7.83
N ASP A 9 -6.05 -20.92 8.19
CA ASP A 9 -5.27 -20.13 7.22
C ASP A 9 -4.37 -21.04 6.36
N TYR A 10 -3.86 -22.11 6.93
CA TYR A 10 -3.14 -23.16 6.21
C TYR A 10 -4.04 -23.85 5.17
N PHE A 11 -5.27 -24.22 5.52
CA PHE A 11 -6.23 -24.77 4.56
C PHE A 11 -6.68 -23.73 3.53
N LEU A 12 -6.93 -22.48 3.96
CA LEU A 12 -7.29 -21.39 3.06
C LEU A 12 -6.19 -21.07 2.06
N SER A 13 -4.91 -21.31 2.37
CA SER A 13 -3.84 -21.17 1.37
C SER A 13 -3.92 -22.20 0.22
N TYR A 14 -4.82 -23.18 0.29
CA TYR A 14 -5.15 -24.08 -0.82
C TYR A 14 -6.30 -23.60 -1.69
N THR A 15 -7.01 -22.52 -1.33
CA THR A 15 -8.11 -21.99 -2.16
C THR A 15 -7.62 -21.23 -3.37
N TYR A 16 -6.35 -20.79 -3.37
CA TYR A 16 -5.72 -20.13 -4.52
C TYR A 16 -4.65 -21.02 -5.17
N LYS A 17 -4.31 -20.71 -6.43
CA LYS A 17 -3.30 -21.45 -7.22
C LYS A 17 -1.90 -21.33 -6.60
N LYS A 18 -1.10 -22.39 -6.64
CA LYS A 18 0.31 -22.33 -6.20
C LYS A 18 1.03 -21.19 -6.96
N ASN A 19 1.86 -20.43 -6.26
CA ASN A 19 2.54 -19.23 -6.78
C ASN A 19 1.61 -18.07 -7.14
N GLN A 20 0.36 -18.03 -6.63
CA GLN A 20 -0.49 -16.84 -6.72
C GLN A 20 0.30 -15.61 -6.27
N VAL A 21 0.21 -14.51 -7.03
CA VAL A 21 0.88 -13.26 -6.69
C VAL A 21 -0.07 -12.41 -5.85
N PHE A 22 0.39 -11.88 -4.71
CA PHE A 22 -0.32 -10.88 -3.94
C PHE A 22 0.45 -9.57 -3.90
N LEU A 23 -0.20 -8.49 -4.31
CA LEU A 23 0.26 -7.12 -4.05
C LEU A 23 -0.33 -6.65 -2.72
N VAL A 24 0.49 -6.73 -1.69
CA VAL A 24 0.15 -6.38 -0.31
C VAL A 24 0.69 -4.99 -0.01
N SER A 25 -0.15 -4.14 0.60
CA SER A 25 0.30 -2.82 1.02
C SER A 25 -0.56 -2.27 2.14
N PHE A 26 -0.06 -1.34 2.95
CA PHE A 26 -0.95 -0.51 3.77
C PHE A 26 -1.74 0.45 2.85
N PRO A 27 -2.93 0.95 3.23
CA PRO A 27 -3.58 2.02 2.50
C PRO A 27 -2.65 3.20 2.23
N LYS A 28 -2.82 3.87 1.09
CA LYS A 28 -2.10 5.11 0.75
C LYS A 28 -0.59 4.99 0.49
N THR A 29 -0.05 3.78 0.34
CA THR A 29 1.36 3.56 -0.04
C THR A 29 1.64 3.60 -1.54
N GLY A 30 0.65 3.94 -2.38
CA GLY A 30 0.81 4.03 -3.84
C GLY A 30 0.39 2.79 -4.62
N ARG A 31 -0.32 1.83 -3.99
CA ARG A 31 -0.79 0.59 -4.63
C ARG A 31 -1.52 0.80 -5.94
N THR A 32 -2.37 1.83 -6.04
CA THR A 32 -3.10 2.14 -7.29
C THR A 32 -2.16 2.53 -8.43
N TRP A 33 -1.09 3.25 -8.14
CA TRP A 33 -0.12 3.63 -9.17
C TRP A 33 0.66 2.43 -9.67
N LEU A 34 1.17 1.59 -8.75
CA LEU A 34 1.85 0.36 -9.13
C LEU A 34 0.91 -0.60 -9.88
N SER A 35 -0.33 -0.78 -9.39
CA SER A 35 -1.32 -1.64 -10.06
C SER A 35 -1.58 -1.17 -11.48
N TYR A 36 -1.78 0.14 -11.68
CA TYR A 36 -1.97 0.70 -13.01
C TYR A 36 -0.79 0.40 -13.95
N MET A 37 0.45 0.55 -13.47
CA MET A 37 1.62 0.23 -14.29
C MET A 37 1.71 -1.26 -14.62
N LEU A 38 1.42 -2.14 -13.66
CA LEU A 38 1.39 -3.59 -13.90
C LEU A 38 0.31 -3.98 -14.92
N ASP A 39 -0.91 -3.43 -14.78
CA ASP A 39 -2.03 -3.69 -15.68
C ASP A 39 -1.70 -3.23 -17.12
N GLN A 40 -1.10 -2.04 -17.28
CA GLN A 40 -0.71 -1.53 -18.61
C GLN A 40 0.44 -2.30 -19.24
N ILE A 41 1.35 -2.87 -18.43
CA ILE A 41 2.41 -3.72 -18.94
C ILE A 41 1.83 -5.08 -19.35
N GLU A 42 0.91 -5.64 -18.57
CA GLU A 42 0.16 -6.85 -18.93
C GLU A 42 -0.55 -6.66 -20.28
N ASP A 43 -1.32 -5.57 -20.45
CA ASP A 43 -2.03 -5.23 -21.69
C ASP A 43 -1.08 -5.11 -22.90
N LYS A 44 0.09 -4.49 -22.71
CA LYS A 44 1.03 -4.21 -23.81
C LYS A 44 1.95 -5.37 -24.17
N SER A 45 2.22 -6.26 -23.22
CA SER A 45 3.12 -7.40 -23.40
C SER A 45 2.38 -8.70 -23.69
N ASP A 46 1.05 -8.71 -23.53
CA ASP A 46 0.21 -9.91 -23.56
C ASP A 46 0.66 -10.98 -22.53
N LYS A 47 1.36 -10.56 -21.47
CA LYS A 47 1.84 -11.45 -20.39
C LYS A 47 1.03 -11.24 -19.13
N LYS A 48 0.20 -12.21 -18.80
CA LYS A 48 -0.65 -12.19 -17.60
C LYS A 48 0.17 -12.34 -16.32
N ILE A 49 0.06 -11.36 -15.44
CA ILE A 49 0.65 -11.36 -14.10
C ILE A 49 -0.28 -12.06 -13.09
N ASN A 50 -1.60 -11.95 -13.28
CA ASN A 50 -2.63 -12.55 -12.42
C ASN A 50 -2.43 -12.26 -10.92
N TYR A 51 -2.18 -11.01 -10.54
CA TYR A 51 -1.96 -10.63 -9.13
C TYR A 51 -3.26 -10.21 -8.43
N LEU A 52 -3.34 -10.48 -7.12
CA LEU A 52 -4.44 -10.05 -6.25
C LEU A 52 -4.00 -8.91 -5.34
N LYS A 53 -4.84 -7.89 -5.20
CA LYS A 53 -4.58 -6.72 -4.37
C LYS A 53 -5.22 -6.88 -3.01
N THR A 54 -4.50 -6.59 -1.94
CA THR A 54 -5.05 -6.66 -0.58
C THR A 54 -4.35 -5.68 0.35
N HIS A 55 -5.08 -5.08 1.28
CA HIS A 55 -4.45 -4.44 2.43
C HIS A 55 -4.45 -5.33 3.67
N ASP A 56 -4.88 -6.58 3.53
CA ASP A 56 -4.70 -7.60 4.56
C ASP A 56 -5.28 -7.15 5.92
N PHE A 57 -6.55 -6.73 5.83
CA PHE A 57 -7.39 -6.18 6.91
C PHE A 57 -6.91 -4.85 7.48
N SER A 58 -5.97 -4.16 6.81
CA SER A 58 -5.54 -2.84 7.26
C SER A 58 -6.40 -1.69 6.78
N GLU A 59 -7.39 -1.94 5.91
CA GLU A 59 -8.45 -0.99 5.61
C GLU A 59 -9.26 -0.63 6.86
N ILE A 60 -9.49 0.65 7.13
CA ILE A 60 -10.42 1.08 8.20
C ILE A 60 -11.80 1.28 7.62
N VAL A 61 -11.88 2.00 6.52
CA VAL A 61 -13.11 2.17 5.76
C VAL A 61 -12.89 1.50 4.42
N ILE A 62 -13.66 0.45 4.14
CA ILE A 62 -13.69 -0.12 2.79
C ILE A 62 -14.47 0.80 1.87
N GLU A 63 -14.31 0.63 0.56
CA GLU A 63 -14.96 1.47 -0.46
C GLU A 63 -16.49 1.49 -0.35
N SER A 64 -17.09 0.48 0.31
CA SER A 64 -18.53 0.45 0.63
C SER A 64 -18.94 1.41 1.75
N GLY A 65 -17.99 2.01 2.46
CA GLY A 65 -18.23 2.86 3.64
C GLY A 65 -18.32 2.08 4.96
N GLN A 66 -18.18 0.75 4.93
CA GLN A 66 -18.16 -0.07 6.14
C GLN A 66 -16.85 0.10 6.89
N LYS A 67 -16.94 0.24 8.22
CA LYS A 67 -15.78 0.26 9.10
C LYS A 67 -15.35 -1.17 9.40
N GLN A 68 -14.11 -1.54 9.06
CA GLN A 68 -13.51 -2.78 9.55
C GLN A 68 -12.99 -2.57 10.97
N ASN A 69 -12.99 -3.63 11.78
CA ASN A 69 -12.39 -3.59 13.10
C ASN A 69 -10.85 -3.49 12.97
N PRO A 70 -10.24 -2.37 13.41
CA PRO A 70 -8.80 -2.12 13.37
C PRO A 70 -7.94 -3.21 14.01
N SER A 71 -8.46 -3.86 15.05
CA SER A 71 -7.77 -4.96 15.73
C SER A 71 -7.60 -6.19 14.84
N LEU A 72 -8.32 -6.32 13.72
CA LEU A 72 -8.22 -7.49 12.84
C LEU A 72 -6.81 -7.66 12.24
N ILE A 73 -6.06 -6.58 12.00
CA ILE A 73 -4.65 -6.66 11.59
C ILE A 73 -3.83 -7.42 12.63
N PHE A 74 -4.08 -7.13 13.92
CA PHE A 74 -3.28 -7.55 15.06
C PHE A 74 -3.77 -8.85 15.69
N LYS A 75 -5.06 -9.15 15.54
CA LYS A 75 -5.72 -10.37 16.03
C LYS A 75 -5.23 -11.61 15.30
N TYR A 76 -4.80 -11.49 14.04
CA TYR A 76 -4.33 -12.60 13.22
C TYR A 76 -2.85 -12.46 12.92
N VAL A 77 -2.03 -12.77 13.93
CA VAL A 77 -0.60 -12.52 13.87
C VAL A 77 0.04 -13.27 12.71
N LYS A 78 -0.16 -14.59 12.57
CA LYS A 78 0.52 -15.40 11.54
C LYS A 78 -0.16 -15.32 10.18
N ARG A 79 0.61 -14.98 9.14
CA ARG A 79 0.16 -14.86 7.75
C ARG A 79 0.26 -16.16 6.95
N TYR A 80 -0.13 -17.30 7.53
CA TYR A 80 -0.08 -18.61 6.87
C TYR A 80 -0.96 -18.72 5.62
N PHE A 81 -1.98 -17.86 5.51
CA PHE A 81 -2.76 -17.72 4.30
C PHE A 81 -1.86 -17.52 3.08
N TYR A 82 -0.76 -16.78 3.20
CA TYR A 82 0.15 -16.45 2.08
C TYR A 82 1.25 -17.49 1.85
N ARG A 83 1.28 -18.62 2.56
CA ARG A 83 2.47 -19.49 2.56
C ARG A 83 2.83 -20.11 1.20
N ARG A 84 1.85 -20.25 0.31
CA ARG A 84 2.03 -20.83 -1.04
C ARG A 84 2.14 -19.77 -2.14
N SER A 85 2.23 -18.48 -1.76
CA SER A 85 2.14 -17.35 -2.68
C SER A 85 3.48 -16.63 -2.85
N LYS A 86 3.58 -15.87 -3.95
CA LYS A 86 4.59 -14.83 -4.13
C LYS A 86 3.99 -13.52 -3.62
N VAL A 87 4.69 -12.79 -2.75
CA VAL A 87 4.21 -11.53 -2.18
C VAL A 87 5.06 -10.38 -2.70
N ILE A 88 4.42 -9.41 -3.36
CA ILE A 88 4.98 -8.08 -3.59
C ILE A 88 4.47 -7.18 -2.46
N PHE A 89 5.37 -6.74 -1.59
CA PHE A 89 5.04 -5.89 -0.45
C PHE A 89 5.45 -4.44 -0.73
N LEU A 90 4.45 -3.56 -0.87
CA LEU A 90 4.67 -2.15 -1.17
C LEU A 90 4.64 -1.30 0.10
N VAL A 91 5.77 -0.65 0.38
CA VAL A 91 5.95 0.30 1.49
C VAL A 91 6.17 1.72 0.98
N ARG A 92 5.92 2.68 1.85
CA ARG A 92 6.17 4.12 1.67
C ARG A 92 6.57 4.70 3.03
N ASP A 93 7.26 5.84 3.06
CA ASP A 93 7.55 6.55 4.31
C ASP A 93 6.26 6.68 5.17
N PRO A 94 6.22 6.09 6.38
CA PRO A 94 5.05 6.13 7.25
C PRO A 94 4.53 7.54 7.53
N ARG A 95 5.41 8.57 7.52
CA ARG A 95 5.04 9.98 7.74
C ARG A 95 4.23 10.55 6.58
N ASP A 96 4.60 10.21 5.35
CA ASP A 96 3.78 10.55 4.18
C ASP A 96 2.47 9.74 4.16
N VAL A 97 2.52 8.48 4.62
CA VAL A 97 1.34 7.60 4.67
C VAL A 97 0.32 8.15 5.65
N ILE A 98 0.69 8.56 6.88
CA ILE A 98 -0.27 9.04 7.88
C ILE A 98 -0.98 10.31 7.43
N VAL A 99 -0.27 11.24 6.78
CA VAL A 99 -0.87 12.45 6.21
C VAL A 99 -1.86 12.09 5.10
N SER A 100 -1.47 11.19 4.19
CA SER A 100 -2.38 10.75 3.14
C SER A 100 -3.58 9.97 3.67
N HIS A 101 -3.41 9.28 4.79
CA HIS A 101 -4.44 8.51 5.46
C HIS A 101 -5.46 9.42 6.16
N PHE A 102 -4.99 10.48 6.82
CA PHE A 102 -5.85 11.52 7.41
C PHE A 102 -6.85 12.05 6.40
N HIS A 103 -6.38 12.58 5.25
CA HIS A 103 -7.27 13.10 4.21
C HIS A 103 -8.19 12.03 3.62
N GLN A 104 -7.77 10.77 3.57
CA GLN A 104 -8.65 9.69 3.11
C GLN A 104 -9.85 9.51 4.05
N ILE A 105 -9.60 9.50 5.36
CA ILE A 105 -10.62 9.21 6.39
C ILE A 105 -11.51 10.42 6.65
N THR A 106 -10.97 11.64 6.55
CA THR A 106 -11.72 12.86 6.84
C THR A 106 -12.43 13.45 5.62
N LYS A 107 -12.04 13.08 4.39
CA LYS A 107 -12.57 13.71 3.17
C LYS A 107 -13.04 12.75 2.08
N ARG A 108 -12.66 11.46 2.14
CA ARG A 108 -12.83 10.51 1.01
C ARG A 108 -13.40 9.17 1.40
N THR A 109 -14.46 9.24 2.16
CA THR A 109 -15.28 8.10 2.56
C THR A 109 -16.73 8.57 2.57
N LYS A 110 -17.66 7.64 2.33
CA LYS A 110 -19.11 7.91 2.44
C LYS A 110 -19.51 8.39 3.84
N LYS A 111 -18.71 8.03 4.86
CA LYS A 111 -18.88 8.46 6.25
C LYS A 111 -17.56 9.00 6.78
N PRO A 112 -17.25 10.28 6.52
CA PRO A 112 -16.08 10.95 7.07
C PRO A 112 -16.02 10.83 8.58
N MET A 113 -14.83 10.59 9.13
CA MET A 113 -14.59 10.73 10.55
C MET A 113 -14.10 12.15 10.83
N TYR A 114 -14.47 12.68 11.99
CA TYR A 114 -14.02 13.97 12.46
C TYR A 114 -12.86 13.78 13.43
N PHE A 115 -11.83 14.62 13.27
CA PHE A 115 -10.75 14.83 14.22
C PHE A 115 -10.55 16.34 14.33
N SER A 116 -10.27 16.82 15.53
CA SER A 116 -9.99 18.24 15.79
C SER A 116 -8.75 18.75 15.06
N SER A 117 -7.77 17.87 14.83
CA SER A 117 -6.54 18.19 14.11
C SER A 117 -5.88 16.94 13.51
N ILE A 118 -4.91 17.15 12.60
CA ILE A 118 -4.03 16.06 12.16
C ILE A 118 -3.16 15.52 13.30
N SER A 119 -2.83 16.36 14.29
CA SER A 119 -2.03 15.99 15.45
C SER A 119 -2.76 14.96 16.33
N GLU A 120 -4.06 15.14 16.54
CA GLU A 120 -4.93 14.16 17.20
C GLU A 120 -4.93 12.84 16.43
N PHE A 121 -5.17 12.90 15.11
CA PHE A 121 -5.20 11.70 14.27
C PHE A 121 -3.87 10.92 14.27
N VAL A 122 -2.73 11.61 14.23
CA VAL A 122 -1.39 10.99 14.26
C VAL A 122 -1.19 10.17 15.55
N ARG A 123 -1.77 10.61 16.67
CA ARG A 123 -1.66 9.96 17.98
C ARG A 123 -2.82 9.02 18.31
N ASP A 124 -3.83 8.93 17.44
CA ASP A 124 -4.96 8.02 17.63
C ASP A 124 -4.49 6.57 17.82
N GLU A 125 -4.98 5.91 18.86
CA GLU A 125 -4.54 4.56 19.24
C GLU A 125 -4.87 3.51 18.17
N THR A 126 -5.88 3.80 17.35
CA THR A 126 -6.55 2.83 16.49
C THR A 126 -6.23 3.06 15.00
N LEU A 127 -6.02 4.30 14.60
CA LEU A 127 -5.89 4.79 13.23
C LEU A 127 -4.59 5.56 13.01
N GLY A 128 -3.95 5.98 14.10
CA GLY A 128 -2.76 6.81 14.08
C GLY A 128 -1.51 6.09 13.64
N PHE A 129 -0.38 6.79 13.79
CA PHE A 129 0.90 6.41 13.21
C PHE A 129 1.40 5.03 13.64
N ASN A 130 1.18 4.65 14.90
CA ASN A 130 1.63 3.39 15.46
C ASN A 130 1.08 2.17 14.69
N ARG A 131 -0.14 2.27 14.13
CA ARG A 131 -0.73 1.21 13.33
C ARG A 131 0.08 0.89 12.07
N ILE A 132 0.62 1.92 11.41
CA ILE A 132 1.44 1.76 10.20
C ILE A 132 2.72 1.00 10.56
N ILE A 133 3.36 1.41 11.67
CA ILE A 133 4.58 0.77 12.18
C ILE A 133 4.34 -0.70 12.52
N GLN A 134 3.23 -1.00 13.20
CA GLN A 134 2.88 -2.38 13.54
C GLN A 134 2.60 -3.21 12.29
N PHE A 135 1.87 -2.70 11.30
CA PHE A 135 1.62 -3.41 10.03
C PHE A 135 2.94 -3.73 9.29
N TYR A 136 3.85 -2.76 9.20
CA TYR A 136 5.17 -2.95 8.60
C TYR A 136 6.00 -3.98 9.34
N ASN A 137 6.02 -3.93 10.67
CA ASN A 137 6.75 -4.90 11.50
C ASN A 137 6.19 -6.32 11.35
N ILE A 138 4.86 -6.49 11.34
CA ILE A 138 4.22 -7.81 11.18
C ILE A 138 4.64 -8.44 9.85
N TRP A 139 4.52 -7.70 8.75
CA TRP A 139 4.90 -8.20 7.43
C TRP A 139 6.40 -8.44 7.31
N TYR A 140 7.23 -7.53 7.83
CA TYR A 140 8.68 -7.72 7.82
C TYR A 140 9.10 -8.97 8.59
N ASN A 141 8.57 -9.19 9.79
CA ASN A 141 8.90 -10.34 10.62
C ASN A 141 8.43 -11.67 10.02
N GLN A 142 7.39 -11.63 9.18
CA GLN A 142 6.74 -12.80 8.62
C GLN A 142 6.99 -12.99 7.13
N ARG A 143 7.88 -12.20 6.54
CA ARG A 143 8.27 -12.30 5.12
C ARG A 143 8.69 -13.71 4.68
N LYS A 144 9.20 -14.54 5.61
CA LYS A 144 9.60 -15.93 5.36
C LYS A 144 8.43 -16.93 5.36
N ILE A 145 7.21 -16.51 5.70
CA ILE A 145 6.03 -17.38 5.67
C ILE A 145 5.59 -17.61 4.22
N SER A 146 5.54 -16.56 3.41
CA SER A 146 5.29 -16.66 1.97
C SER A 146 6.40 -17.43 1.28
N LYS A 147 6.07 -18.05 0.14
CA LYS A 147 7.04 -18.79 -0.67
C LYS A 147 8.17 -17.86 -1.11
N ASP A 148 7.80 -16.73 -1.72
CA ASP A 148 8.72 -15.70 -2.18
C ASP A 148 8.20 -14.33 -1.75
N PHE A 149 9.11 -13.40 -1.43
CA PHE A 149 8.78 -12.06 -0.94
C PHE A 149 9.65 -11.00 -1.61
N PHE A 150 9.03 -10.01 -2.24
CA PHE A 150 9.70 -8.89 -2.88
C PHE A 150 9.24 -7.57 -2.27
N LEU A 151 10.18 -6.77 -1.80
CA LEU A 151 9.92 -5.46 -1.21
C LEU A 151 9.99 -4.39 -2.30
N VAL A 152 8.94 -3.59 -2.42
CA VAL A 152 8.90 -2.40 -3.28
C VAL A 152 8.77 -1.17 -2.38
N LYS A 153 9.62 -0.17 -2.60
CA LYS A 153 9.46 1.15 -1.99
C LYS A 153 8.83 2.10 -2.97
N TYR A 154 7.85 2.86 -2.50
CA TYR A 154 7.23 3.91 -3.29
C TYR A 154 8.25 4.96 -3.75
N GLU A 155 9.22 5.29 -2.89
CA GLU A 155 10.27 6.27 -3.19
C GLU A 155 11.20 5.79 -4.31
N ASP A 156 11.62 4.53 -4.26
CA ASP A 156 12.47 3.92 -5.31
C ASP A 156 11.68 3.81 -6.62
N LEU A 157 10.39 3.42 -6.56
CA LEU A 157 9.51 3.37 -7.72
C LEU A 157 9.29 4.75 -8.35
N LYS A 158 9.30 5.82 -7.53
CA LYS A 158 9.16 7.20 -8.00
C LYS A 158 10.42 7.75 -8.63
N ASN A 159 11.59 7.44 -8.06
CA ASN A 159 12.85 8.01 -8.50
C ASN A 159 13.46 7.19 -9.66
N ASN A 160 13.35 5.85 -9.60
CA ASN A 160 13.99 4.91 -10.53
C ASN A 160 13.00 3.83 -11.01
N GLY A 161 11.79 4.23 -11.37
CA GLY A 161 10.70 3.27 -11.59
C GLY A 161 10.91 2.25 -12.72
N GLU A 162 11.64 2.58 -13.79
CA GLU A 162 12.02 1.57 -14.81
C GLU A 162 12.82 0.42 -14.20
N SER A 163 13.81 0.73 -13.36
CA SER A 163 14.64 -0.27 -12.70
C SER A 163 13.82 -1.09 -11.70
N GLU A 164 12.98 -0.44 -10.89
CA GLU A 164 12.13 -1.12 -9.92
C GLU A 164 11.10 -2.04 -10.59
N LEU A 165 10.47 -1.60 -11.70
CA LEU A 165 9.57 -2.45 -12.48
C LEU A 165 10.29 -3.66 -13.06
N LYS A 166 11.50 -3.49 -13.62
CA LYS A 166 12.32 -4.64 -14.09
C LYS A 166 12.57 -5.65 -12.97
N LYS A 167 12.92 -5.20 -11.77
CA LYS A 167 13.12 -6.09 -10.62
C LYS A 167 11.85 -6.85 -10.23
N ILE A 168 10.69 -6.20 -10.29
CA ILE A 168 9.39 -6.85 -10.07
C ILE A 168 9.17 -7.97 -11.09
N PHE A 169 9.38 -7.70 -12.38
CA PHE A 169 9.18 -8.71 -13.42
C PHE A 169 10.19 -9.86 -13.34
N ASN A 170 11.43 -9.58 -12.95
CA ASN A 170 12.43 -10.61 -12.66
C ASN A 170 11.99 -11.50 -11.48
N PHE A 171 11.47 -10.92 -10.40
CA PHE A 171 10.89 -11.66 -9.27
C PHE A 171 9.68 -12.52 -9.68
N LEU A 172 8.87 -12.00 -10.60
CA LEU A 172 7.73 -12.72 -11.15
C LEU A 172 8.13 -13.81 -12.15
N GLU A 173 9.39 -13.83 -12.59
CA GLU A 173 9.93 -14.72 -13.64
C GLU A 173 9.20 -14.50 -14.98
N ILE A 174 8.82 -13.26 -15.26
CA ILE A 174 8.14 -12.86 -16.50
C ILE A 174 9.08 -11.97 -17.28
N ASN A 175 9.51 -12.42 -18.46
CA ASN A 175 10.34 -11.60 -19.34
C ASN A 175 9.49 -10.47 -19.96
N ILE A 176 9.84 -9.21 -19.73
CA ILE A 176 9.16 -8.06 -20.36
C ILE A 176 10.20 -7.23 -21.11
N GLU A 177 9.87 -6.84 -22.34
CA GLU A 177 10.71 -5.95 -23.12
C GLU A 177 10.91 -4.62 -22.38
N GLU A 178 12.17 -4.18 -22.27
CA GLU A 178 12.50 -2.95 -21.55
C GLU A 178 11.80 -1.73 -22.16
N LYS A 179 11.56 -1.74 -23.47
CA LYS A 179 10.81 -0.70 -24.19
C LYS A 179 9.40 -0.54 -23.65
N ILE A 180 8.71 -1.64 -23.33
CA ILE A 180 7.35 -1.63 -22.76
C ILE A 180 7.38 -1.02 -21.36
N ILE A 181 8.32 -1.46 -20.51
CA ILE A 181 8.49 -0.92 -19.15
C ILE A 181 8.71 0.59 -19.20
N ARG A 182 9.65 1.05 -20.05
CA ARG A 182 9.96 2.46 -20.25
C ARG A 182 8.77 3.26 -20.74
N GLU A 183 8.05 2.75 -21.75
CA GLU A 183 6.88 3.41 -22.31
C GLU A 183 5.78 3.59 -21.25
N VAL A 184 5.46 2.52 -20.52
CA VAL A 184 4.42 2.56 -19.47
C VAL A 184 4.82 3.50 -18.35
N TYR A 185 6.06 3.41 -17.86
CA TYR A 185 6.54 4.29 -16.79
C TYR A 185 6.43 5.78 -17.17
N ASN A 186 6.90 6.15 -18.37
CA ASN A 186 6.84 7.52 -18.88
C ASN A 186 5.40 8.03 -19.10
N LYS A 187 4.46 7.13 -19.39
CA LYS A 187 3.02 7.43 -19.49
C LYS A 187 2.28 7.44 -18.15
N SER A 188 2.95 7.04 -17.07
CA SER A 188 2.37 6.87 -15.74
C SER A 188 2.83 7.93 -14.73
N SER A 189 3.37 9.06 -15.17
CA SER A 189 3.79 10.12 -14.25
C SER A 189 2.66 10.57 -13.32
N ALA A 190 3.01 11.05 -12.12
CA ALA A 190 2.03 11.50 -11.13
C ALA A 190 1.02 12.52 -11.68
N THR A 191 1.48 13.47 -12.50
CA THR A 191 0.62 14.46 -13.17
C THR A 191 -0.35 13.79 -14.15
N LYS A 192 0.13 12.83 -14.94
CA LYS A 192 -0.72 12.07 -15.88
C LYS A 192 -1.73 11.18 -15.14
N MET A 193 -1.33 10.58 -14.01
CA MET A 193 -2.22 9.78 -13.16
C MET A 193 -3.29 10.65 -12.49
N ARG A 194 -2.93 11.84 -12.02
CA ARG A 194 -3.90 12.81 -11.49
C ARG A 194 -4.89 13.24 -12.57
N ASN A 195 -4.41 13.53 -13.78
CA ASN A 195 -5.29 13.86 -14.90
C ASN A 195 -6.23 12.69 -15.21
N LYS A 196 -5.74 11.44 -15.24
CA LYS A 196 -6.58 10.24 -15.44
C LYS A 196 -7.63 10.05 -14.35
N GLU A 197 -7.29 10.35 -13.09
CA GLU A 197 -8.23 10.37 -11.97
C GLU A 197 -9.31 11.45 -12.16
N LEU A 198 -8.94 12.66 -12.58
CA LEU A 198 -9.87 13.78 -12.80
C LEU A 198 -10.89 13.53 -13.92
N VAL A 199 -10.54 12.71 -14.93
CA VAL A 199 -11.47 12.28 -16.00
C VAL A 199 -12.12 10.92 -15.75
N ASN A 200 -12.07 10.39 -14.51
CA ASN A 200 -12.68 9.10 -14.13
C ASN A 200 -12.25 7.90 -15.01
N LYS A 201 -11.07 7.96 -15.65
CA LYS A 201 -10.59 6.92 -16.59
C LYS A 201 -9.93 5.73 -15.89
N LEU A 202 -10.07 5.62 -14.58
CA LEU A 202 -9.48 4.53 -13.79
C LEU A 202 -10.59 3.82 -13.01
N SER A 203 -10.69 2.50 -13.18
CA SER A 203 -11.61 1.67 -12.41
C SER A 203 -11.25 1.70 -10.92
N GLY A 204 -12.25 1.85 -10.03
CA GLY A 204 -12.05 1.94 -8.57
C GLY A 204 -11.71 3.34 -8.04
N PHE A 205 -12.06 4.40 -8.79
CA PHE A 205 -12.11 5.76 -8.29
C PHE A 205 -13.58 6.14 -8.11
N ASN A 206 -14.05 6.16 -6.87
CA ASN A 206 -15.32 6.80 -6.55
C ASN A 206 -15.11 8.32 -6.63
N ASP A 207 -16.04 9.02 -7.27
CA ASP A 207 -16.04 10.48 -7.32
C ASP A 207 -16.32 11.02 -5.91
N PHE A 208 -15.31 11.63 -5.30
CA PHE A 208 -15.42 12.30 -4.00
C PHE A 208 -15.22 13.81 -4.14
N GLY A 209 -15.23 14.35 -5.37
CA GLY A 209 -14.95 15.75 -5.67
C GLY A 209 -13.64 15.97 -6.44
N LYS A 210 -13.52 17.15 -7.05
CA LYS A 210 -12.39 17.53 -7.93
C LYS A 210 -11.25 18.27 -7.23
N GLU A 211 -11.42 18.70 -5.97
CA GLU A 211 -10.32 19.38 -5.28
C GLU A 211 -9.18 18.43 -4.94
N ILE A 212 -7.96 18.96 -4.82
CA ILE A 212 -6.75 18.15 -4.67
C ILE A 212 -6.80 17.19 -3.48
N ASN A 213 -7.42 17.59 -2.37
CA ASN A 213 -7.58 16.77 -1.16
C ASN A 213 -8.58 15.61 -1.34
N HIS A 214 -9.44 15.69 -2.35
CA HIS A 214 -10.38 14.66 -2.76
C HIS A 214 -9.80 13.69 -3.80
N LEU A 215 -8.56 13.92 -4.26
CA LEU A 215 -7.82 13.06 -5.22
C LEU A 215 -6.89 12.05 -4.53
N LYS A 216 -6.73 10.85 -5.13
CA LYS A 216 -5.91 9.70 -4.71
C LYS A 216 -4.46 10.03 -4.97
N VAL A 217 -4.21 10.73 -6.07
CA VAL A 217 -2.92 11.35 -6.38
C VAL A 217 -2.95 12.83 -5.98
N ARG A 218 -2.85 13.09 -4.67
CA ARG A 218 -2.90 14.45 -4.10
C ARG A 218 -1.65 15.27 -4.45
N LYS A 219 -0.55 15.12 -3.70
CA LYS A 219 0.72 15.82 -3.97
C LYS A 219 1.72 14.99 -4.78
N ALA A 220 1.68 13.66 -4.68
CA ALA A 220 2.68 12.74 -5.27
C ALA A 220 4.14 13.16 -5.01
N LYS A 221 4.37 13.87 -3.90
CA LYS A 221 5.65 14.37 -3.43
C LYS A 221 6.12 13.45 -2.30
N VAL A 222 7.40 13.12 -2.30
CA VAL A 222 8.05 12.41 -1.19
C VAL A 222 8.45 13.48 -0.18
N GLY A 223 8.17 13.25 1.10
CA GLY A 223 8.41 14.24 2.15
C GLY A 223 7.34 15.33 2.23
N SER A 224 6.15 15.06 1.68
CA SER A 224 5.00 15.99 1.77
C SER A 224 4.51 16.20 3.20
N TYR A 225 4.86 15.30 4.12
CA TYR A 225 4.55 15.42 5.54
C TYR A 225 5.17 16.66 6.20
N LEU A 226 6.31 17.18 5.69
CA LEU A 226 6.94 18.40 6.20
C LEU A 226 6.04 19.63 6.03
N ASP A 227 5.16 19.62 5.03
CA ASP A 227 4.25 20.74 4.75
C ASP A 227 2.97 20.68 5.61
N GLU A 228 2.71 19.59 6.34
CA GLU A 228 1.40 19.30 6.95
C GLU A 228 1.45 18.80 8.40
N LEU A 229 2.60 18.31 8.87
CA LEU A 229 2.81 17.92 10.26
C LEU A 229 3.55 19.02 10.98
N SER A 230 3.16 19.28 12.23
CA SER A 230 3.95 20.15 13.10
C SER A 230 5.27 19.48 13.49
N GLN A 231 6.23 20.26 13.99
CA GLN A 231 7.50 19.73 14.47
C GLN A 231 7.31 18.65 15.55
N SER A 232 6.38 18.86 16.49
CA SER A 232 6.08 17.89 17.55
C SER A 232 5.45 16.59 17.01
N ASP A 233 4.65 16.67 15.93
CA ASP A 233 4.12 15.49 15.24
C ASP A 233 5.22 14.71 14.54
N ILE A 234 6.16 15.40 13.90
CA ILE A 234 7.31 14.79 13.23
C ILE A 234 8.21 14.09 14.25
N GLU A 235 8.48 14.72 15.39
CA GLU A 235 9.26 14.12 16.48
C GLU A 235 8.59 12.88 17.07
N TYR A 236 7.27 12.93 17.31
CA TYR A 236 6.50 11.76 17.73
C TYR A 236 6.58 10.63 16.71
N CYS A 237 6.42 10.94 15.41
CA CYS A 237 6.56 9.95 14.34
C CYS A 237 7.97 9.37 14.32
N ASN A 238 9.02 10.19 14.39
CA ASN A 238 10.42 9.77 14.42
C ASN A 238 10.72 8.88 15.62
N TYR A 239 10.17 9.18 16.80
CA TYR A 239 10.27 8.32 17.97
C TYR A 239 9.67 6.92 17.71
N LEU A 240 8.50 6.85 17.08
CA LEU A 240 7.89 5.56 16.72
C LEU A 240 8.60 4.84 15.57
N LEU A 241 9.20 5.56 14.61
CA LEU A 241 10.01 4.97 13.54
C LEU A 241 11.19 4.16 14.09
N LYS A 242 11.74 4.53 15.26
CA LYS A 242 12.79 3.74 15.93
C LYS A 242 12.35 2.29 16.20
N LYS A 243 11.04 2.06 16.41
CA LYS A 243 10.43 0.73 16.63
C LYS A 243 10.28 -0.11 15.35
N LEU A 244 10.58 0.43 14.16
CA LEU A 244 10.59 -0.36 12.93
C LEU A 244 11.69 -1.43 13.00
N GLN A 245 11.31 -2.69 12.83
CA GLN A 245 12.21 -3.84 12.88
C GLN A 245 12.82 -4.14 11.50
N GLY A 246 12.19 -3.64 10.44
CA GLY A 246 12.71 -3.58 9.07
C GLY A 246 12.84 -2.14 8.59
N PHE A 247 13.17 -1.98 7.29
CA PHE A 247 13.07 -0.68 6.62
C PHE A 247 13.89 0.45 7.26
N LYS A 248 15.12 0.14 7.71
CA LYS A 248 16.01 1.08 8.44
C LYS A 248 16.28 2.40 7.70
N TYR A 249 16.11 2.42 6.38
CA TYR A 249 16.24 3.62 5.55
C TYR A 249 15.13 4.67 5.78
N TYR A 250 14.09 4.36 6.55
CA TYR A 250 13.12 5.36 7.04
C TYR A 250 13.45 5.90 8.44
N LYS A 251 14.47 5.35 9.13
CA LYS A 251 14.87 5.81 10.47
C LYS A 251 15.73 7.06 10.41
#